data_AF-A0A2H3EQ40-F1
#
_entry.id   AF-A0A2H3EQ40-F1
#
_cell.length_a   1.000
_cell.length_b   1.000
_cell.length_c   1.000
_cell.angle_alpha   90.00
_cell.angle_beta   90.00
_cell.angle_gamma   90.00
#
_symmetry.space_group_name_H-M   'P 1'
#
loop_
_entity.id
_entity.type
_entity.pdbx_description
1 polymer ?
#
loop_
_entity_poly.entity_id
_entity_poly.type
_entity_poly.pdbx_seq_one_letter_code
_entity_poly.pdbx_strand_id
1 'polypeptide(L)'
;MSNGQPCYELFIFSDRKDDEFLAIPVADIAHITKRLVKFLRFVGFCILGVDGSIMSEKGAFVKDDEGITEGKYYFVASGQGSSLVDPNVIGDYINSDTLYWTSDSHRDFRDKVVARDRSGLVTNNVPNGCGSSHIIPYAKGNAYISAISQARSHGNEPAITDIHDVRNGLLLFLSVKELFTKDLALIRTPNAVLNHDDLLLRETSIIRNLNMHGIADENYVSLVFTWLAEGSSPILCNDDDNTHRRSSLPADFLLEFAFGAMAVRLWASKCLQDRLEAAARARYPPQAQVPDIEMEMERINVSPEQRQIFTAMDTVMNFRTVARFVKSSSLSDAHFKTINGVGWFSALSVHAARPPAVLHVGAR
;
A
#
# COMPACT_ATOMS: atom_id res chain seq x y z
N MET A 1 4.79 15.99 -16.72
CA MET A 1 5.29 17.32 -16.30
C MET A 1 4.27 17.90 -15.35
N SER A 2 4.68 18.44 -14.20
CA SER A 2 3.74 18.96 -13.20
C SER A 2 2.96 20.14 -13.79
N ASN A 3 1.66 20.22 -13.49
CA ASN A 3 0.74 21.27 -13.96
C ASN A 3 1.02 22.63 -13.28
N GLY A 4 2.28 23.04 -13.18
CA GLY A 4 2.72 24.24 -12.45
C GLY A 4 2.57 24.14 -10.93
N GLN A 5 2.43 22.92 -10.39
CA GLN A 5 2.29 22.73 -8.95
C GLN A 5 3.65 22.79 -8.25
N PRO A 6 3.72 23.45 -7.07
CA PRO A 6 4.88 23.42 -6.17
C PRO A 6 5.39 22.01 -5.93
N CYS A 7 6.67 21.76 -6.21
CA CYS A 7 7.29 20.47 -5.98
C CYS A 7 8.74 20.60 -5.50
N TYR A 8 9.20 19.54 -4.83
CA TYR A 8 10.61 19.29 -4.58
C TYR A 8 11.14 18.42 -5.70
N GLU A 9 12.20 18.87 -6.38
CA GLU A 9 12.91 18.08 -7.38
C GLU A 9 14.07 17.36 -6.69
N LEU A 10 13.92 16.06 -6.45
CA LEU A 10 14.94 15.24 -5.81
C LEU A 10 15.79 14.50 -6.86
N PHE A 11 17.07 14.83 -6.93
CA PHE A 11 18.06 14.18 -7.78
C PHE A 11 18.83 13.14 -6.95
N ILE A 12 18.87 11.89 -7.41
CA ILE A 12 19.48 10.78 -6.65
C ILE A 12 20.82 10.29 -7.23
N PHE A 13 21.21 10.75 -8.42
CA PHE A 13 22.47 10.39 -9.05
C PHE A 13 23.46 11.56 -9.08
N SER A 14 24.75 11.24 -8.93
CA SER A 14 25.83 12.24 -8.85
C SER A 14 26.20 12.86 -10.19
N ASP A 15 25.79 12.25 -11.31
CA ASP A 15 26.06 12.76 -12.67
C ASP A 15 25.13 13.93 -13.07
N ARG A 16 24.22 14.35 -12.18
CA ARG A 16 23.42 15.59 -12.25
C ARG A 16 22.82 15.89 -13.62
N LYS A 17 22.26 14.88 -14.27
CA LYS A 17 21.44 15.12 -15.45
C LYS A 17 20.14 15.80 -15.01
N ASP A 18 19.88 16.97 -15.58
CA ASP A 18 18.76 17.84 -15.18
C ASP A 18 17.37 17.21 -15.42
N ASP A 19 17.29 16.15 -16.23
CA ASP A 19 16.06 15.45 -16.56
C ASP A 19 15.81 14.17 -15.74
N GLU A 20 16.71 13.78 -14.84
CA GLU A 20 16.62 12.56 -14.02
C GLU A 20 16.34 12.87 -12.54
N PHE A 21 15.08 13.18 -12.22
CA PHE A 21 14.66 13.58 -10.87
C PHE A 21 13.30 12.99 -10.47
N LEU A 22 12.99 13.04 -9.16
CA LEU A 22 11.65 12.86 -8.64
C LEU A 22 10.98 14.22 -8.43
N ALA A 23 9.80 14.44 -9.02
CA ALA A 23 8.96 15.61 -8.81
C ALA A 23 7.96 15.31 -7.69
N ILE A 24 8.31 15.65 -6.45
CA ILE A 24 7.53 15.33 -5.26
C ILE A 24 6.65 16.54 -4.90
N PRO A 25 5.31 16.47 -5.05
CA PRO A 25 4.46 17.63 -4.80
C PRO A 25 4.50 18.05 -3.31
N VAL A 26 4.59 19.36 -3.08
CA VAL A 26 4.68 19.91 -1.71
C VAL A 26 3.45 19.53 -0.89
N ALA A 27 2.26 19.57 -1.50
CA ALA A 27 1.00 19.24 -0.87
C ALA A 27 0.98 17.80 -0.33
N ASP A 28 1.51 16.86 -1.11
CA ASP A 28 1.50 15.43 -0.78
C ASP A 28 2.31 15.19 0.50
N ILE A 29 3.54 15.71 0.55
CA ILE A 29 4.44 15.43 1.67
C ILE A 29 4.14 16.25 2.91
N ALA A 30 3.56 17.45 2.75
CA ALA A 30 3.14 18.29 3.87
C ALA A 30 2.04 17.64 4.73
N HIS A 31 1.33 16.64 4.21
CA HIS A 31 0.38 15.84 4.96
C HIS A 31 0.98 14.58 5.60
N ILE A 32 2.18 14.18 5.18
CA ILE A 32 2.83 12.94 5.60
C ILE A 32 3.83 13.19 6.73
N THR A 33 4.62 14.25 6.64
CA THR A 33 5.79 14.46 7.53
C THR A 33 5.94 15.91 7.95
N LYS A 34 6.40 16.12 9.20
CA LYS A 34 6.84 17.44 9.69
C LYS A 34 8.35 17.65 9.53
N ARG A 35 9.09 16.62 9.12
CA ARG A 35 10.54 16.64 8.86
C ARG A 35 10.80 16.37 7.38
N LEU A 36 10.62 17.41 6.56
CA LEU A 36 10.67 17.30 5.10
C LEU A 36 12.03 16.81 4.60
N VAL A 37 13.13 17.37 5.09
CA VAL A 37 14.50 16.97 4.70
C VAL A 37 14.74 15.49 5.00
N LYS A 38 14.36 15.07 6.20
CA LYS A 38 14.46 13.68 6.66
C LYS A 38 13.62 12.73 5.80
N PHE A 39 12.43 13.16 5.37
CA PHE A 39 11.60 12.40 4.45
C PHE A 39 12.21 12.30 3.05
N LEU A 40 12.76 13.39 2.49
CA LEU A 40 13.50 13.34 1.21
C LEU A 40 14.72 12.39 1.31
N ARG A 41 15.43 12.41 2.45
CA ARG A 41 16.52 11.47 2.74
C ARG A 41 16.01 10.03 2.74
N PHE A 42 14.87 9.77 3.38
CA PHE A 42 14.24 8.45 3.40
C PHE A 42 13.83 7.97 1.99
N VAL A 43 13.30 8.85 1.15
CA VAL A 43 12.97 8.52 -0.26
C VAL A 43 14.24 8.11 -1.02
N GLY A 44 15.32 8.91 -0.94
CA GLY A 44 16.60 8.58 -1.56
C GLY A 44 17.18 7.26 -1.05
N PHE A 45 17.12 7.03 0.27
CA PHE A 45 17.52 5.79 0.91
C PHE A 45 16.71 4.58 0.40
N CYS A 46 15.38 4.70 0.29
CA CYS A 46 14.54 3.62 -0.23
C CYS A 46 14.89 3.28 -1.68
N ILE A 47 15.18 4.28 -2.52
CA ILE A 47 15.48 4.05 -3.94
C ILE A 47 16.88 3.47 -4.13
N LEU A 48 17.88 3.97 -3.41
CA LEU A 48 19.28 3.57 -3.58
C LEU A 48 19.75 2.44 -2.66
N GLY A 49 19.00 2.15 -1.59
CA GLY A 49 19.35 1.12 -0.60
C GLY A 49 20.59 1.43 0.24
N VAL A 50 21.02 2.69 0.25
CA VAL A 50 22.20 3.17 0.99
C VAL A 50 21.87 4.47 1.69
N ASP A 51 22.48 4.70 2.85
CA ASP A 51 22.32 5.96 3.58
C ASP A 51 22.93 7.12 2.77
N GLY A 52 22.59 8.35 3.15
CA GLY A 52 23.07 9.55 2.48
C GLY A 52 22.66 10.83 3.18
N SER A 53 22.81 11.96 2.50
CA SER A 53 22.45 13.28 3.01
C SER A 53 21.82 14.13 1.91
N ILE A 54 21.01 15.10 2.31
CA ILE A 54 20.39 16.04 1.37
C ILE A 54 21.29 17.26 1.20
N MET A 55 21.53 17.63 -0.05
CA MET A 55 22.27 18.82 -0.45
C MET A 55 21.35 19.73 -1.26
N SER A 56 21.35 21.02 -0.94
CA SER A 56 20.62 22.04 -1.70
C SER A 56 21.27 22.32 -3.05
N GLU A 57 20.53 22.99 -3.95
CA GLU A 57 21.06 23.51 -5.22
C GLU A 57 22.31 24.38 -5.07
N LYS A 58 22.44 25.08 -3.94
CA LYS A 58 23.61 25.91 -3.63
C LYS A 58 24.84 25.09 -3.21
N GLY A 59 24.73 23.76 -3.17
CA GLY A 59 25.81 22.85 -2.76
C GLY A 59 26.00 22.72 -1.25
N ALA A 60 25.10 23.29 -0.44
CA ALA A 60 25.15 23.17 1.01
C ALA A 60 24.34 21.96 1.49
N PHE A 61 24.91 21.13 2.36
CA PHE A 61 24.19 20.06 3.05
C PHE A 61 23.14 20.64 4.00
N VAL A 62 21.92 20.12 3.88
CA VAL A 62 20.75 20.55 4.66
C VAL A 62 20.59 19.60 5.85
N LYS A 63 20.38 20.14 7.05
CA LYS A 63 20.19 19.31 8.25
C LYS A 63 18.79 18.68 8.27
N ASP A 64 18.66 17.49 8.84
CA ASP A 64 17.38 16.75 8.92
C ASP A 64 16.23 17.56 9.58
N ASP A 65 16.56 18.46 10.52
CA ASP A 65 15.60 19.30 11.25
C ASP A 65 15.30 20.66 10.58
N GLU A 66 15.96 20.97 9.47
CA GLU A 66 15.85 22.26 8.79
C GLU A 66 14.57 22.34 7.95
N GLY A 67 13.95 23.53 7.92
CA GLY A 67 12.85 23.82 7.02
C GLY A 67 13.36 24.02 5.59
N ILE A 68 12.66 23.46 4.61
CA ILE A 68 13.00 23.61 3.19
C ILE A 68 11.84 24.17 2.39
N THR A 69 12.17 24.99 1.39
CA THR A 69 11.22 25.50 0.38
C THR A 69 11.24 24.61 -0.86
N GLU A 70 10.25 24.78 -1.73
CA GLU A 70 10.28 24.17 -3.08
C GLU A 70 11.60 24.47 -3.81
N GLY A 71 11.99 23.57 -4.72
CA GLY A 71 13.24 23.68 -5.49
C GLY A 71 13.99 22.37 -5.62
N LYS A 72 15.27 22.49 -6.05
CA LYS A 72 16.15 21.35 -6.35
C LYS A 72 16.94 20.90 -5.12
N TYR A 73 16.90 19.59 -4.87
CA TYR A 73 17.62 18.92 -3.82
C TYR A 73 18.31 17.67 -4.35
N TYR A 74 19.48 17.36 -3.81
CA TYR A 74 20.32 16.26 -4.25
C TYR A 74 20.50 15.30 -3.08
N PHE A 75 20.13 14.04 -3.28
CA PHE A 75 20.52 12.97 -2.37
C PHE A 75 21.96 12.56 -2.69
N VAL A 76 22.84 12.68 -1.70
CA VAL A 76 24.25 12.32 -1.79
C VAL A 76 24.48 11.08 -0.95
N ALA A 77 24.64 9.92 -1.60
CA ALA A 77 24.86 8.65 -0.93
C ALA A 77 26.16 8.62 -0.13
N SER A 78 26.11 8.08 1.09
CA SER A 78 27.27 7.84 1.95
C SER A 78 27.70 6.38 1.84
N GLY A 79 28.47 6.05 0.80
CA GLY A 79 29.04 4.71 0.63
C GLY A 79 29.16 4.26 -0.82
N GLN A 80 29.79 3.09 -1.01
CA GLN A 80 29.80 2.39 -2.29
C GLN A 80 28.76 1.26 -2.27
N GLY A 81 28.14 0.97 -3.42
CA GLY A 81 27.30 -0.22 -3.57
C GLY A 81 25.79 0.02 -3.45
N SER A 82 25.24 1.04 -4.14
CA SER A 82 23.78 1.25 -4.21
C SER A 82 23.05 -0.01 -4.66
N SER A 83 22.01 -0.43 -3.92
CA SER A 83 21.03 -1.43 -4.35
C SER A 83 19.79 -0.71 -4.87
N LEU A 84 19.84 -0.38 -6.16
CA LEU A 84 18.76 0.32 -6.84
C LEU A 84 17.46 -0.48 -6.78
N VAL A 85 16.36 0.22 -6.53
CA VAL A 85 15.02 -0.35 -6.59
C VAL A 85 14.65 -0.75 -8.02
N ASP A 86 13.79 -1.77 -8.15
CA ASP A 86 13.11 -2.10 -9.41
C ASP A 86 11.76 -1.38 -9.45
N PRO A 87 11.57 -0.35 -10.31
CA PRO A 87 10.30 0.37 -10.41
C PRO A 87 9.13 -0.54 -10.82
N ASN A 88 9.43 -1.64 -11.51
CA ASN A 88 8.43 -2.57 -12.04
C ASN A 88 8.03 -3.66 -11.04
N VAL A 89 8.60 -3.69 -9.82
CA VAL A 89 8.22 -4.70 -8.82
C VAL A 89 6.74 -4.65 -8.45
N ILE A 90 6.10 -3.47 -8.52
CA ILE A 90 4.67 -3.32 -8.18
C ILE A 90 3.76 -3.63 -9.38
N GLY A 91 4.22 -3.41 -10.61
CA GLY A 91 3.40 -3.65 -11.81
C GLY A 91 2.98 -5.12 -11.98
N ASP A 92 3.77 -6.04 -11.42
CA ASP A 92 3.58 -7.48 -11.57
C ASP A 92 2.43 -8.06 -10.75
N TYR A 93 1.82 -7.27 -9.84
CA TYR A 93 0.67 -7.73 -9.06
C TYR A 93 -0.59 -7.95 -9.92
N ILE A 94 -0.73 -7.24 -11.04
CA ILE A 94 -1.96 -7.20 -11.84
C ILE A 94 -2.26 -8.57 -12.48
N ASN A 95 -1.23 -9.36 -12.78
CA ASN A 95 -1.39 -10.72 -13.31
C ASN A 95 -1.51 -11.77 -12.19
N SER A 96 -1.51 -11.33 -10.92
CA SER A 96 -1.31 -12.20 -9.75
C SER A 96 -2.54 -12.44 -8.86
N ASP A 97 -3.73 -11.98 -9.22
CA ASP A 97 -4.92 -12.18 -8.38
C ASP A 97 -5.89 -13.26 -8.89
N THR A 98 -5.78 -13.69 -10.15
CA THR A 98 -6.75 -14.59 -10.79
C THR A 98 -6.43 -16.09 -10.72
N LEU A 99 -5.24 -16.51 -10.26
CA LEU A 99 -4.76 -17.91 -10.37
C LEU A 99 -4.38 -18.61 -9.04
N TYR A 100 -4.57 -18.01 -7.86
CA TYR A 100 -3.62 -18.24 -6.74
C TYR A 100 -4.13 -18.99 -5.50
N TRP A 101 -5.28 -19.67 -5.57
CA TRP A 101 -5.84 -20.38 -4.40
C TRP A 101 -5.62 -21.89 -4.38
N THR A 102 -5.01 -22.47 -5.41
CA THR A 102 -5.05 -23.93 -5.61
C THR A 102 -3.76 -24.66 -5.22
N SER A 103 -2.62 -23.99 -5.06
CA SER A 103 -1.39 -24.68 -4.61
C SER A 103 -1.29 -24.77 -3.08
N ASP A 104 -0.78 -25.90 -2.60
CA ASP A 104 -0.51 -26.11 -1.18
C ASP A 104 0.48 -25.06 -0.63
N SER A 105 1.45 -24.61 -1.43
CA SER A 105 2.43 -23.58 -1.03
C SER A 105 1.80 -22.22 -0.70
N HIS A 106 0.76 -21.81 -1.44
CA HIS A 106 0.05 -20.57 -1.17
C HIS A 106 -0.79 -20.65 0.11
N ARG A 107 -1.40 -21.81 0.36
CA ARG A 107 -2.12 -22.07 1.61
C ARG A 107 -1.16 -22.05 2.80
N ASP A 108 -0.04 -22.74 2.71
CA ASP A 108 1.00 -22.76 3.74
C ASP A 108 1.55 -21.35 4.03
N PHE A 109 1.81 -20.57 2.98
CA PHE A 109 2.22 -19.17 3.14
C PHE A 109 1.17 -18.35 3.89
N ARG A 110 -0.09 -18.43 3.46
CA ARG A 110 -1.19 -17.73 4.11
C ARG A 110 -1.31 -18.14 5.57
N ASP A 111 -1.23 -19.44 5.87
CA ASP A 111 -1.38 -19.96 7.21
C ASP A 111 -0.25 -19.48 8.12
N LYS A 112 1.00 -19.41 7.62
CA LYS A 112 2.12 -18.77 8.32
C LYS A 112 1.86 -17.30 8.63
N VAL A 113 1.35 -16.53 7.65
CA VAL A 113 1.03 -15.12 7.82
C VAL A 113 -0.11 -14.92 8.83
N VAL A 114 -1.16 -15.73 8.78
CA VAL A 114 -2.27 -15.68 9.75
C VAL A 114 -1.82 -16.07 11.16
N ALA A 115 -0.97 -17.10 11.28
CA ALA A 115 -0.42 -17.50 12.57
C ALA A 115 0.40 -16.36 13.21
N ARG A 116 1.13 -15.58 12.39
CA ARG A 116 1.87 -14.41 12.83
C ARG A 116 0.96 -13.24 13.22
N ASP A 117 0.12 -12.79 12.29
CA ASP A 117 -0.59 -11.51 12.40
C ASP A 117 -1.86 -11.61 13.25
N ARG A 118 -2.56 -12.75 13.25
CA ARG A 118 -3.84 -13.01 13.94
C ARG A 118 -5.02 -12.12 13.53
N SER A 119 -4.80 -10.93 13.00
CA SER A 119 -5.79 -10.01 12.45
C SER A 119 -5.20 -9.19 11.30
N GLY A 120 -6.08 -8.61 10.48
CA GLY A 120 -5.65 -7.77 9.35
C GLY A 120 -4.93 -6.50 9.83
N LEU A 121 -3.78 -6.21 9.23
CA LEU A 121 -2.85 -5.17 9.66
C LEU A 121 -3.44 -3.76 9.80
N VAL A 122 -4.37 -3.39 8.91
CA VAL A 122 -4.93 -2.02 8.86
C VAL A 122 -6.31 -1.94 9.49
N THR A 123 -7.10 -3.00 9.36
CA THR A 123 -8.53 -2.99 9.71
C THR A 123 -8.83 -3.71 11.02
N ASN A 124 -7.86 -4.46 11.56
CA ASN A 124 -8.04 -5.40 12.66
C ASN A 124 -9.16 -6.43 12.40
N ASN A 125 -9.47 -6.71 11.13
CA ASN A 125 -10.47 -7.70 10.78
C ASN A 125 -9.99 -9.11 11.11
N VAL A 126 -10.94 -10.01 11.38
CA VAL A 126 -10.65 -11.44 11.56
C VAL A 126 -10.01 -12.03 10.29
N PRO A 127 -9.09 -13.00 10.41
CA PRO A 127 -8.34 -13.55 9.28
C PRO A 127 -9.17 -14.05 8.10
N ASN A 128 -10.39 -14.52 8.35
CA ASN A 128 -11.29 -15.01 7.30
C ASN A 128 -11.73 -13.93 6.31
N GLY A 129 -11.71 -12.65 6.72
CA GLY A 129 -11.96 -11.51 5.85
C GLY A 129 -10.70 -10.95 5.17
N CYS A 130 -9.53 -11.54 5.44
CA CYS A 130 -8.24 -11.04 4.98
C CYS A 130 -7.57 -12.02 4.00
N GLY A 131 -6.86 -11.44 3.04
CA GLY A 131 -5.92 -12.16 2.18
C GLY A 131 -4.49 -11.93 2.64
N SER A 132 -3.64 -12.95 2.46
CA SER A 132 -2.19 -12.75 2.51
C SER A 132 -1.74 -12.11 1.20
N SER A 133 -1.01 -11.00 1.28
CA SER A 133 -0.31 -10.38 0.16
C SER A 133 1.18 -10.56 0.36
N HIS A 134 1.91 -10.87 -0.70
CA HIS A 134 3.35 -10.71 -0.70
C HIS A 134 3.71 -9.21 -0.76
N ILE A 135 4.90 -8.83 -0.30
CA ILE A 135 5.48 -7.48 -0.43
C ILE A 135 6.28 -7.38 -1.74
N ILE A 136 7.07 -8.42 -2.02
CA ILE A 136 7.62 -8.71 -3.34
C ILE A 136 6.72 -9.76 -3.99
N PRO A 137 6.09 -9.47 -5.14
CA PRO A 137 5.11 -10.37 -5.73
C PRO A 137 5.64 -11.78 -5.94
N TYR A 138 4.78 -12.76 -5.70
CA TYR A 138 5.10 -14.18 -5.92
C TYR A 138 5.71 -14.45 -7.30
N ALA A 139 5.19 -13.79 -8.35
CA ALA A 139 5.64 -13.92 -9.73
C ALA A 139 7.14 -13.60 -9.95
N LYS A 140 7.79 -12.87 -9.04
CA LYS A 140 9.23 -12.59 -9.11
C LYS A 140 10.09 -13.82 -8.74
N GLY A 141 9.58 -14.71 -7.88
CA GLY A 141 10.23 -15.96 -7.49
C GLY A 141 11.43 -15.83 -6.54
N ASN A 142 11.97 -16.99 -6.15
CA ASN A 142 12.99 -17.13 -5.11
C ASN A 142 14.33 -16.46 -5.45
N ALA A 143 14.78 -16.57 -6.71
CA ALA A 143 16.05 -15.98 -7.13
C ALA A 143 16.01 -14.44 -7.02
N TYR A 144 14.86 -13.84 -7.34
CA TYR A 144 14.68 -12.40 -7.29
C TYR A 144 14.67 -11.86 -5.86
N ILE A 145 13.87 -12.47 -4.96
CA ILE A 145 13.85 -12.04 -3.55
C ILE A 145 15.19 -12.29 -2.85
N SER A 146 15.90 -13.36 -3.22
CA SER A 146 17.27 -13.62 -2.74
C SER A 146 18.23 -12.50 -3.13
N ALA A 147 18.15 -12.03 -4.39
CA ALA A 147 19.00 -10.94 -4.89
C ALA A 147 18.72 -9.61 -4.17
N ILE A 148 17.44 -9.30 -3.89
CA ILE A 148 17.08 -8.13 -3.06
C ILE A 148 17.64 -8.28 -1.65
N SER A 149 17.42 -9.44 -1.03
CA SER A 149 17.85 -9.67 0.36
C SER A 149 19.37 -9.58 0.50
N GLN A 150 20.14 -10.15 -0.41
CA GLN A 150 21.61 -10.01 -0.41
C GLN A 150 22.07 -8.57 -0.61
N ALA A 151 21.33 -7.79 -1.41
CA ALA A 151 21.72 -6.43 -1.74
C ALA A 151 21.29 -5.39 -0.70
N ARG A 152 20.29 -5.68 0.13
CA ARG A 152 19.63 -4.69 1.00
C ARG A 152 19.44 -5.11 2.45
N SER A 153 19.76 -6.35 2.82
CA SER A 153 19.69 -6.76 4.23
C SER A 153 20.63 -5.89 5.07
N HIS A 154 20.10 -5.37 6.17
CA HIS A 154 20.86 -4.53 7.09
C HIS A 154 21.41 -5.39 8.22
N GLY A 155 22.70 -5.23 8.54
CA GLY A 155 23.34 -5.88 9.69
C GLY A 155 23.30 -7.41 9.64
N ASN A 156 22.72 -8.02 10.68
CA ASN A 156 22.69 -9.48 10.87
C ASN A 156 21.31 -10.09 10.54
N GLU A 157 20.45 -9.39 9.80
CA GLU A 157 19.17 -9.95 9.38
C GLU A 157 19.37 -11.19 8.51
N PRO A 158 18.72 -12.33 8.83
CA PRO A 158 18.86 -13.53 8.01
C PRO A 158 18.36 -13.28 6.60
N ALA A 159 19.11 -13.73 5.59
CA ALA A 159 18.69 -13.62 4.21
C ALA A 159 17.31 -14.27 3.98
N ILE A 160 16.50 -13.66 3.10
CA ILE A 160 15.24 -14.22 2.61
C ILE A 160 15.53 -14.86 1.25
N THR A 161 15.44 -16.19 1.19
CA THR A 161 15.71 -16.96 -0.03
C THR A 161 14.47 -17.61 -0.64
N ASP A 162 13.34 -17.56 0.07
CA ASP A 162 12.07 -18.14 -0.34
C ASP A 162 11.03 -17.03 -0.51
N ILE A 163 10.34 -17.01 -1.65
CA ILE A 163 9.27 -16.05 -1.94
C ILE A 163 8.09 -16.22 -0.98
N HIS A 164 7.91 -17.43 -0.43
CA HIS A 164 6.92 -17.75 0.61
C HIS A 164 7.46 -17.59 2.05
N ASP A 165 8.59 -16.90 2.23
CA ASP A 165 9.02 -16.50 3.57
C ASP A 165 7.96 -15.60 4.21
N VAL A 166 7.59 -15.88 5.47
CA VAL A 166 6.54 -15.14 6.18
C VAL A 166 6.87 -13.64 6.28
N ARG A 167 8.16 -13.28 6.30
CA ARG A 167 8.63 -11.89 6.32
C ARG A 167 8.39 -11.15 5.01
N ASN A 168 8.06 -11.85 3.93
CA ASN A 168 7.57 -11.27 2.67
C ASN A 168 6.03 -11.13 2.65
N GLY A 169 5.33 -11.45 3.74
CA GLY A 169 3.86 -11.46 3.78
C GLY A 169 3.23 -10.37 4.63
N LEU A 170 2.04 -9.93 4.21
CA LEU A 170 1.13 -9.01 4.91
C LEU A 170 -0.27 -9.62 4.96
N LEU A 171 -0.94 -9.59 6.11
CA LEU A 171 -2.37 -9.91 6.21
C LEU A 171 -3.22 -8.65 6.00
N LEU A 172 -3.87 -8.53 4.85
CA LEU A 172 -4.63 -7.34 4.45
C LEU A 172 -6.11 -7.67 4.22
N PHE A 173 -7.01 -6.76 4.61
CA PHE A 173 -8.40 -6.83 4.18
C PHE A 173 -8.50 -6.65 2.66
N LEU A 174 -9.45 -7.31 2.01
CA LEU A 174 -9.49 -7.41 0.54
C LEU A 174 -9.40 -6.05 -0.18
N SER A 175 -10.12 -5.03 0.28
CA SER A 175 -10.04 -3.69 -0.33
C SER A 175 -8.70 -2.99 -0.09
N VAL A 176 -8.05 -3.23 1.04
CA VAL A 176 -6.70 -2.69 1.33
C VAL A 176 -5.65 -3.42 0.52
N LYS A 177 -5.81 -4.74 0.33
CA LYS A 177 -4.95 -5.54 -0.55
C LYS A 177 -4.94 -4.97 -1.97
N GLU A 178 -6.11 -4.65 -2.52
CA GLU A 178 -6.21 -4.06 -3.87
C GLU A 178 -5.51 -2.71 -3.96
N LEU A 179 -5.59 -1.87 -2.92
CA LEU A 179 -4.84 -0.62 -2.88
C LEU A 179 -3.34 -0.87 -2.80
N PHE A 180 -2.90 -1.82 -1.97
CA PHE A 180 -1.49 -2.18 -1.77
C PHE A 180 -0.80 -2.60 -3.08
N THR A 181 -1.52 -3.28 -3.97
CA THR A 181 -0.96 -3.72 -5.25
C THR A 181 -0.87 -2.63 -6.31
N LYS A 182 -1.53 -1.48 -6.10
CA LYS A 182 -1.66 -0.43 -7.12
C LYS A 182 -0.98 0.85 -6.71
N ASP A 183 -1.41 1.40 -5.58
CA ASP A 183 -1.14 2.79 -5.22
C ASP A 183 -0.59 2.91 -3.79
N LEU A 184 -0.80 1.92 -2.93
CA LEU A 184 -0.47 2.03 -1.51
C LEU A 184 0.93 1.51 -1.18
N ALA A 185 1.66 2.28 -0.36
CA ALA A 185 2.93 1.88 0.24
C ALA A 185 2.89 1.97 1.78
N LEU A 186 3.67 1.12 2.44
CA LEU A 186 3.77 1.08 3.90
C LEU A 186 5.12 1.66 4.34
N ILE A 187 5.11 2.50 5.37
CA ILE A 187 6.34 2.96 6.03
C ILE A 187 6.36 2.37 7.44
N ARG A 188 7.39 1.59 7.74
CA ARG A 188 7.67 1.17 9.11
C ARG A 188 8.39 2.29 9.86
N THR A 189 7.96 2.55 11.09
CA THR A 189 8.67 3.44 12.01
C THR A 189 8.89 2.74 13.36
N PRO A 190 10.00 3.01 14.08
CA PRO A 190 11.15 3.75 13.57
C PRO A 190 11.87 2.94 12.50
N ASN A 191 12.63 3.60 11.63
CA ASN A 191 13.55 2.99 10.68
C ASN A 191 14.90 3.72 10.68
N ALA A 192 15.82 3.35 9.78
CA ALA A 192 17.17 3.93 9.73
C ALA A 192 17.18 5.46 9.54
N VAL A 193 16.13 6.01 8.93
CA VAL A 193 15.98 7.44 8.73
C VAL A 193 14.92 7.99 9.67
N LEU A 194 13.66 7.58 9.53
CA LEU A 194 12.49 8.20 10.19
C LEU A 194 12.17 7.60 11.57
N ASN A 195 11.80 8.48 12.50
CA ASN A 195 11.18 8.17 13.78
C ASN A 195 9.66 8.39 13.70
N HIS A 196 8.91 7.87 14.68
CA HIS A 196 7.45 8.09 14.77
C HIS A 196 7.08 9.57 14.76
N ASP A 197 7.82 10.37 15.53
CA ASP A 197 7.54 11.78 15.69
C ASP A 197 7.77 12.58 14.41
N ASP A 198 8.51 12.05 13.43
CA ASP A 198 8.76 12.76 12.18
C ASP A 198 7.51 12.79 11.29
N LEU A 199 6.62 11.82 11.47
CA LEU A 199 5.43 11.67 10.66
C LEU A 199 4.26 12.43 11.28
N LEU A 200 3.46 13.06 10.43
CA LEU A 200 2.21 13.69 10.82
C LEU A 200 1.17 12.59 10.99
N LEU A 201 1.28 11.87 12.10
CA LEU A 201 0.23 11.03 12.63
C LEU A 201 -0.90 11.96 13.07
N ARG A 202 -1.71 12.42 12.12
CA ARG A 202 -2.98 12.97 12.52
C ARG A 202 -3.72 11.82 13.20
N GLU A 203 -4.10 11.99 14.46
CA GLU A 203 -5.08 11.14 15.18
C GLU A 203 -6.43 11.02 14.45
N THR A 204 -6.54 11.57 13.23
CA THR A 204 -7.68 11.44 12.36
C THR A 204 -7.83 10.00 11.88
N SER A 205 -8.65 9.26 12.62
CA SER A 205 -9.83 8.63 12.02
C SER A 205 -9.63 7.44 11.09
N ILE A 206 -8.48 6.76 11.02
CA ILE A 206 -8.43 5.46 10.31
C ILE A 206 -9.38 4.46 10.99
N ILE A 207 -9.52 4.55 12.33
CA ILE A 207 -10.47 3.72 13.10
C ILE A 207 -11.93 4.18 12.94
N ARG A 208 -12.20 5.46 12.58
CA ARG A 208 -13.59 5.95 12.45
C ARG A 208 -14.12 5.99 11.02
N ASN A 209 -13.28 5.99 9.98
CA ASN A 209 -13.71 6.24 8.60
C ASN A 209 -13.09 5.30 7.55
N LEU A 210 -12.95 4.00 7.85
CA LEU A 210 -13.07 2.98 6.80
C LEU A 210 -14.54 2.70 6.43
N ASN A 211 -15.45 3.62 6.78
CA ASN A 211 -16.61 3.88 5.93
C ASN A 211 -16.08 4.54 4.65
N MET A 212 -16.00 3.77 3.57
CA MET A 212 -15.65 4.18 2.21
C MET A 212 -16.57 5.28 1.65
N HIS A 213 -16.40 6.51 2.15
CA HIS A 213 -16.98 7.73 1.62
C HIS A 213 -15.86 8.60 1.03
N GLY A 214 -15.82 8.69 -0.31
CA GLY A 214 -14.90 9.54 -1.07
C GLY A 214 -13.49 8.93 -1.15
N ILE A 215 -12.77 8.94 -2.26
CA ILE A 215 -12.66 9.98 -3.29
C ILE A 215 -12.44 9.27 -4.63
N ALA A 216 -13.28 9.60 -5.60
CA ALA A 216 -12.99 9.45 -7.02
C ALA A 216 -12.82 10.87 -7.53
N ASP A 217 -11.57 11.28 -7.71
CA ASP A 217 -11.17 12.35 -8.62
C ASP A 217 -9.77 11.97 -9.09
N GLU A 218 -9.54 12.04 -10.40
CA GLU A 218 -8.40 11.44 -11.13
C GLU A 218 -7.05 12.13 -10.91
N ASN A 219 -6.86 12.80 -9.77
CA ASN A 219 -5.57 13.31 -9.33
C ASN A 219 -5.51 13.20 -7.80
N TYR A 220 -4.43 12.62 -7.28
CA TYR A 220 -3.94 12.56 -5.88
C TYR A 220 -3.87 11.19 -5.17
N VAL A 221 -2.63 10.68 -5.11
CA VAL A 221 -1.80 10.26 -3.96
C VAL A 221 -2.38 9.26 -2.97
N SER A 222 -1.78 8.07 -2.99
CA SER A 222 -2.01 7.05 -1.97
C SER A 222 -1.20 7.27 -0.70
N LEU A 223 -1.93 7.09 0.40
CA LEU A 223 -1.54 7.29 1.78
C LEU A 223 -0.34 6.42 2.20
N VAL A 224 0.56 7.02 2.98
CA VAL A 224 1.46 6.29 3.85
C VAL A 224 0.64 5.72 5.02
N PHE A 225 0.56 4.40 5.15
CA PHE A 225 0.21 3.82 6.45
C PHE A 225 1.48 3.69 7.28
N THR A 226 1.47 4.38 8.42
CA THR A 226 2.52 4.32 9.42
C THR A 226 2.29 3.11 10.31
N TRP A 227 3.17 2.12 10.20
CA TRP A 227 3.24 1.07 11.20
C TRP A 227 3.86 1.69 12.47
N LEU A 228 3.04 1.84 13.52
CA LEU A 228 3.48 2.25 14.84
C LEU A 228 3.96 1.02 15.61
N ALA A 229 5.28 0.83 15.71
CA ALA A 229 5.86 -0.10 16.68
C ALA A 229 6.31 0.67 17.92
N GLU A 230 5.86 0.23 19.10
CA GLU A 230 6.20 0.72 20.45
C GLU A 230 5.51 2.02 20.92
N GLY A 231 4.56 1.87 21.85
CA GLY A 231 4.02 2.95 22.69
C GLY A 231 2.55 3.32 22.47
N SER A 232 1.99 3.02 21.29
CA SER A 232 0.54 3.00 21.11
C SER A 232 0.06 1.62 21.54
N SER A 233 -0.94 1.51 22.42
CA SER A 233 -1.55 0.21 22.72
C SER A 233 -1.85 -0.47 21.39
N PRO A 234 -1.17 -1.58 21.05
CA PRO A 234 -1.61 -2.38 19.93
C PRO A 234 -3.05 -2.69 20.25
N ILE A 235 -3.96 -2.47 19.30
CA ILE A 235 -5.24 -3.15 19.40
C ILE A 235 -4.91 -4.64 19.23
N LEU A 236 -4.61 -5.27 20.37
CA LEU A 236 -4.42 -6.69 20.62
C LEU A 236 -3.25 -7.38 19.89
N CYS A 237 -2.02 -7.12 20.35
CA CYS A 237 -1.03 -8.17 20.52
C CYS A 237 -0.45 -8.02 21.93
N ASN A 238 -1.01 -8.75 22.90
CA ASN A 238 -0.48 -8.82 24.27
C ASN A 238 1.02 -9.11 24.23
N ASP A 239 1.78 -8.22 24.88
CA ASP A 239 3.21 -7.96 24.66
C ASP A 239 4.17 -8.87 25.45
N ASP A 240 3.71 -9.90 26.16
CA ASP A 240 4.58 -10.61 27.12
C ASP A 240 5.47 -11.72 26.52
N ASP A 241 5.45 -11.99 25.21
CA ASP A 241 6.21 -13.09 24.58
C ASP A 241 6.96 -12.68 23.28
N ASN A 242 7.24 -11.38 23.11
CA ASN A 242 7.48 -10.76 21.80
C ASN A 242 8.92 -10.77 21.25
N THR A 243 9.91 -11.29 21.97
CA THR A 243 11.29 -11.35 21.45
C THR A 243 11.45 -12.37 20.32
N HIS A 244 10.76 -13.51 20.40
CA HIS A 244 10.80 -14.55 19.36
C HIS A 244 10.01 -14.21 18.10
N ARG A 245 9.09 -13.23 18.16
CA ARG A 245 8.25 -12.85 17.01
C ARG A 245 8.87 -11.82 16.08
N ARG A 246 9.85 -11.04 16.55
CA ARG A 246 10.49 -9.99 15.74
C ARG A 246 11.10 -10.53 14.45
N SER A 247 11.63 -11.76 14.47
CA SER A 247 12.20 -12.41 13.28
C SER A 247 11.15 -12.86 12.25
N SER A 248 9.85 -12.82 12.57
CA SER A 248 8.77 -13.21 11.66
C SER A 248 8.03 -12.02 11.03
N LEU A 249 8.23 -10.81 11.56
CA LEU A 249 7.61 -9.59 11.05
C LEU A 249 8.02 -9.32 9.60
N PRO A 250 7.23 -8.54 8.85
CA PRO A 250 7.66 -8.03 7.56
C PRO A 250 9.09 -7.49 7.62
N ALA A 251 9.94 -7.90 6.69
CA ALA A 251 11.33 -7.45 6.67
C ALA A 251 11.40 -5.98 6.24
N ASP A 252 12.19 -5.19 6.97
CA ASP A 252 12.23 -3.73 6.82
C ASP A 252 12.71 -3.34 5.43
N PHE A 253 13.77 -3.99 4.96
CA PHE A 253 14.32 -3.75 3.63
C PHE A 253 13.33 -4.08 2.49
N LEU A 254 12.36 -4.99 2.70
CA LEU A 254 11.33 -5.28 1.70
C LEU A 254 10.28 -4.16 1.65
N LEU A 255 9.88 -3.64 2.81
CA LEU A 255 8.96 -2.49 2.88
C LEU A 255 9.60 -1.23 2.28
N GLU A 256 10.87 -0.98 2.60
CA GLU A 256 11.67 0.11 2.03
C GLU A 256 11.80 -0.04 0.50
N PHE A 257 12.05 -1.25 0.01
CA PHE A 257 12.13 -1.53 -1.42
C PHE A 257 10.79 -1.28 -2.12
N ALA A 258 9.68 -1.79 -1.57
CA ALA A 258 8.35 -1.56 -2.11
C ALA A 258 7.99 -0.06 -2.09
N PHE A 259 8.31 0.66 -1.01
CA PHE A 259 8.11 2.10 -0.93
C PHE A 259 8.92 2.86 -1.98
N GLY A 260 10.20 2.52 -2.15
CA GLY A 260 11.06 3.12 -3.17
C GLY A 260 10.51 2.94 -4.58
N ALA A 261 9.98 1.75 -4.89
CA ALA A 261 9.39 1.47 -6.20
C ALA A 261 8.13 2.31 -6.44
N MET A 262 7.29 2.44 -5.41
CA MET A 262 6.09 3.30 -5.47
C MET A 262 6.48 4.77 -5.66
N ALA A 263 7.46 5.26 -4.91
CA ALA A 263 7.94 6.65 -5.03
C ALA A 263 8.45 6.94 -6.45
N VAL A 264 9.20 6.01 -7.07
CA VAL A 264 9.64 6.13 -8.46
C VAL A 264 8.45 6.14 -9.41
N ARG A 265 7.51 5.21 -9.26
CA ARG A 265 6.32 5.15 -10.12
C ARG A 265 5.47 6.42 -10.07
N LEU A 266 5.34 7.03 -8.89
CA LEU A 266 4.51 8.22 -8.69
C LEU A 266 5.21 9.52 -9.10
N TRP A 267 6.51 9.65 -8.81
CA TRP A 267 7.18 10.95 -8.85
C TRP A 267 8.34 11.03 -9.84
N ALA A 268 8.89 9.91 -10.32
CA ALA A 268 10.07 9.97 -11.19
C ALA A 268 9.73 10.57 -12.56
N SER A 269 10.68 11.34 -13.09
CA SER A 269 10.69 11.67 -14.50
C SER A 269 10.83 10.39 -15.34
N LYS A 270 10.41 10.45 -16.61
CA LYS A 270 10.52 9.31 -17.52
C LYS A 270 11.98 8.85 -17.68
N CYS A 271 12.92 9.79 -17.79
CA CYS A 271 14.35 9.49 -17.92
C CYS A 271 14.90 8.78 -16.67
N LEU A 272 14.51 9.21 -15.47
CA LEU A 272 14.92 8.54 -14.23
C LEU A 272 14.34 7.13 -14.14
N GLN A 273 13.06 6.98 -14.48
CA GLN A 273 12.41 5.68 -14.51
C GLN A 273 13.11 4.72 -15.48
N ASP A 274 13.36 5.14 -16.73
CA ASP A 274 14.04 4.31 -17.74
C ASP A 274 15.44 3.88 -17.29
N ARG A 275 16.19 4.79 -16.64
CA ARG A 275 17.50 4.47 -16.07
C ARG A 275 17.41 3.43 -14.96
N LEU A 276 16.47 3.59 -14.02
CA LEU A 276 16.27 2.65 -12.92
C LEU A 276 15.80 1.28 -13.42
N GLU A 277 14.91 1.24 -14.41
CA GLU A 277 14.48 0.00 -15.06
C GLU A 277 15.63 -0.73 -15.76
N ALA A 278 16.47 0.00 -16.50
CA ALA A 278 17.65 -0.58 -17.14
C ALA A 278 18.64 -1.15 -16.11
N ALA A 279 18.87 -0.43 -15.02
CA ALA A 279 19.75 -0.88 -13.94
C ALA A 279 19.17 -2.08 -13.19
N ALA A 280 17.86 -2.09 -12.92
CA ALA A 280 17.16 -3.20 -12.30
C ALA A 280 17.24 -4.47 -13.16
N ARG A 281 17.05 -4.36 -14.48
CA ARG A 281 17.18 -5.47 -15.42
C ARG A 281 18.58 -6.07 -15.47
N ALA A 282 19.61 -5.23 -15.29
CA ALA A 282 21.00 -5.69 -15.24
C ALA A 282 21.35 -6.39 -13.92
N ARG A 283 20.63 -6.08 -12.83
CA ARG A 283 20.97 -6.54 -11.48
C ARG A 283 20.13 -7.72 -11.01
N TYR A 284 18.82 -7.66 -11.22
CA TYR A 284 17.90 -8.66 -10.74
C TYR A 284 17.71 -9.74 -11.80
N PRO A 285 17.60 -11.02 -11.39
CA PRO A 285 17.32 -12.08 -12.34
C PRO A 285 16.02 -11.75 -13.09
N PRO A 286 15.92 -12.12 -14.38
CA PRO A 286 14.66 -12.00 -15.08
C PRO A 286 13.59 -12.75 -14.29
N GLN A 287 12.34 -12.28 -14.40
CA GLN A 287 11.21 -13.01 -13.85
C GLN A 287 11.35 -14.48 -14.24
N ALA A 288 11.24 -15.36 -13.25
CA ALA A 288 11.03 -16.76 -13.57
C ALA A 288 9.80 -16.78 -14.50
N GLN A 289 9.93 -17.42 -15.66
CA GLN A 289 8.74 -17.81 -16.37
C GLN A 289 7.98 -18.68 -15.38
N VAL A 290 6.94 -18.10 -14.76
CA VAL A 290 5.92 -18.91 -14.11
C VAL A 290 5.54 -19.88 -15.22
N PRO A 291 5.78 -21.20 -15.05
CA PRO A 291 5.38 -22.15 -16.07
C PRO A 291 3.98 -21.75 -16.48
N ASP A 292 3.69 -21.68 -17.78
CA ASP A 292 2.32 -21.53 -18.24
C ASP A 292 1.55 -22.67 -17.59
N ILE A 293 1.01 -22.42 -16.40
CA ILE A 293 0.00 -23.23 -15.78
C ILE A 293 -1.18 -22.88 -16.66
N GLU A 294 -1.25 -23.57 -17.80
CA GLU A 294 -2.42 -23.63 -18.65
C GLU A 294 -3.60 -23.69 -17.70
N MET A 295 -4.34 -22.59 -17.69
CA MET A 295 -5.60 -22.36 -17.00
C MET A 295 -6.26 -23.63 -16.45
N GLU A 296 -5.87 -24.08 -15.25
CA GLU A 296 -6.75 -24.87 -14.38
C GLU A 296 -7.84 -23.98 -13.75
N MET A 297 -8.23 -22.90 -14.45
CA MET A 297 -9.46 -22.14 -14.17
C MET A 297 -10.72 -23.00 -14.36
N GLU A 298 -10.62 -24.19 -14.97
CA GLU A 298 -11.78 -25.07 -15.23
C GLU A 298 -12.39 -25.73 -13.98
N ARG A 299 -11.87 -25.56 -12.76
CA ARG A 299 -12.39 -26.32 -11.60
C ARG A 299 -12.61 -25.58 -10.29
N ILE A 300 -12.51 -24.25 -10.22
CA ILE A 300 -13.09 -23.54 -9.07
C ILE A 300 -14.58 -23.38 -9.34
N ASN A 301 -15.35 -24.35 -8.85
CA ASN A 301 -16.81 -24.34 -8.92
C ASN A 301 -17.35 -23.27 -7.94
N VAL A 302 -17.14 -21.99 -8.28
CA VAL A 302 -17.73 -20.87 -7.54
C VAL A 302 -19.23 -21.02 -7.67
N SER A 303 -19.89 -21.28 -6.55
CA SER A 303 -21.34 -21.46 -6.52
C SER A 303 -22.03 -20.23 -7.14
N PRO A 304 -23.18 -20.42 -7.82
CA PRO A 304 -23.95 -19.31 -8.35
C PRO A 304 -24.24 -18.21 -7.31
N GLU A 305 -24.43 -18.60 -6.05
CA GLU A 305 -24.68 -17.71 -4.91
C GLU A 305 -23.47 -16.84 -4.56
N GLN A 306 -22.27 -17.41 -4.49
CA GLN A 306 -21.04 -16.63 -4.27
C GLN A 306 -20.78 -15.65 -5.42
N ARG A 307 -21.05 -16.08 -6.67
CA ARG A 307 -20.98 -15.20 -7.84
C ARG A 307 -21.97 -14.03 -7.73
N GLN A 308 -23.20 -14.29 -7.30
CA GLN A 308 -24.18 -13.22 -7.05
C GLN A 308 -23.75 -12.25 -5.95
N ILE A 309 -23.10 -12.73 -4.88
CA ILE A 309 -22.57 -11.86 -3.81
C ILE A 309 -21.46 -10.95 -4.35
N PHE A 310 -20.51 -11.50 -5.10
CA PHE A 310 -19.44 -10.69 -5.71
C PHE A 310 -20.00 -9.68 -6.72
N THR A 311 -20.90 -10.11 -7.61
CA THR A 311 -21.56 -9.20 -8.56
C THR A 311 -22.39 -8.13 -7.86
N ALA A 312 -23.08 -8.45 -6.76
CA ALA A 312 -23.83 -7.48 -5.97
C ALA A 312 -22.90 -6.47 -5.28
N MET A 313 -21.75 -6.92 -4.76
CA MET A 313 -20.73 -6.04 -4.19
C MET A 313 -20.17 -5.09 -5.24
N ASP A 314 -19.76 -5.60 -6.41
CA ASP A 314 -19.27 -4.77 -7.52
C ASP A 314 -20.33 -3.82 -8.07
N THR A 315 -21.58 -4.28 -8.15
CA THR A 315 -22.72 -3.46 -8.61
C THR A 315 -23.03 -2.35 -7.60
N VAL A 316 -22.98 -2.61 -6.30
CA VAL A 316 -23.13 -1.59 -5.24
C VAL A 316 -21.98 -0.60 -5.27
N MET A 317 -20.76 -1.06 -5.57
CA MET A 317 -19.60 -0.21 -5.75
C MET A 317 -19.76 0.69 -6.97
N ASN A 318 -20.22 0.15 -8.10
CA ASN A 318 -20.43 0.89 -9.36
C ASN A 318 -21.66 1.82 -9.33
N PHE A 319 -22.81 1.41 -8.78
CA PHE A 319 -23.99 2.28 -8.64
C PHE A 319 -23.72 3.48 -7.75
N ARG A 320 -22.91 3.31 -6.70
CA ARG A 320 -22.48 4.42 -5.84
C ARG A 320 -21.56 5.40 -6.58
N THR A 321 -20.83 4.94 -7.59
CA THR A 321 -20.03 5.77 -8.50
C THR A 321 -20.93 6.56 -9.46
N VAL A 322 -21.91 5.91 -10.10
CA VAL A 322 -22.86 6.56 -11.02
C VAL A 322 -23.78 7.57 -10.31
N ALA A 323 -24.30 7.24 -9.13
CA ALA A 323 -25.15 8.13 -8.34
C ALA A 323 -24.43 9.40 -7.86
N ARG A 324 -23.08 9.38 -7.79
CA ARG A 324 -22.27 10.57 -7.46
C ARG A 324 -22.03 11.46 -8.69
N PHE A 325 -21.87 10.86 -9.87
CA PHE A 325 -21.76 11.60 -11.14
C PHE A 325 -23.01 12.43 -11.46
N VAL A 326 -24.20 11.90 -11.12
CA VAL A 326 -25.48 12.61 -11.25
C VAL A 326 -25.65 13.73 -10.22
N LYS A 327 -24.92 13.68 -9.09
CA LYS A 327 -25.02 14.66 -8.00
C LYS A 327 -24.00 15.80 -8.12
N SER A 328 -22.91 15.62 -8.87
CA SER A 328 -21.89 16.64 -9.15
C SER A 328 -22.14 17.43 -10.44
N SER A 329 -23.01 16.94 -11.32
CA SER A 329 -23.48 17.69 -12.49
C SER A 329 -24.63 18.61 -12.05
N SER A 330 -24.39 19.92 -12.05
CA SER A 330 -25.40 20.95 -11.79
C SER A 330 -26.44 20.97 -12.92
N LEU A 331 -27.37 20.01 -12.90
CA LEU A 331 -28.55 20.01 -13.74
C LEU A 331 -29.66 20.76 -13.01
N SER A 332 -30.17 21.82 -13.65
CA SER A 332 -31.26 22.64 -13.12
C SER A 332 -32.53 21.79 -12.87
N ASP A 333 -33.32 22.21 -11.88
CA ASP A 333 -34.55 21.58 -11.37
C ASP A 333 -35.62 21.23 -12.43
N ALA A 334 -35.43 21.62 -13.69
CA ALA A 334 -36.34 21.32 -14.79
C ALA A 334 -36.32 19.85 -15.24
N HIS A 335 -35.27 19.07 -14.95
CA HIS A 335 -35.20 17.65 -15.38
C HIS A 335 -35.87 16.65 -14.42
N PHE A 336 -36.18 17.03 -13.17
CA PHE A 336 -36.70 16.11 -12.17
C PHE A 336 -38.19 15.74 -12.34
N LYS A 337 -38.93 16.41 -13.22
CA LYS A 337 -40.34 16.08 -13.49
C LYS A 337 -40.54 14.85 -14.39
N THR A 338 -39.51 14.33 -15.04
CA THR A 338 -39.67 13.22 -16.00
C THR A 338 -39.31 11.84 -15.40
N ILE A 339 -38.66 11.77 -14.23
CA ILE A 339 -38.14 10.50 -13.67
C ILE A 339 -39.09 9.86 -12.62
N ASN A 340 -40.11 10.57 -12.13
CA ASN A 340 -41.11 10.01 -11.22
C ASN A 340 -42.23 9.18 -11.92
N GLY A 341 -42.00 8.74 -13.16
CA GLY A 341 -43.00 8.06 -13.99
C GLY A 341 -43.00 6.53 -13.97
N VAL A 342 -42.05 5.86 -13.29
CA VAL A 342 -41.97 4.38 -13.35
C VAL A 342 -42.03 3.80 -11.94
N GLY A 343 -43.23 3.35 -11.57
CA GLY A 343 -43.55 2.76 -10.28
C GLY A 343 -42.94 1.38 -10.12
N TRP A 344 -41.95 1.27 -9.24
CA TRP A 344 -41.41 0.00 -8.73
C TRP A 344 -41.24 0.09 -7.21
N PHE A 345 -42.34 0.31 -6.48
CA PHE A 345 -42.40 0.06 -5.02
C PHE A 345 -43.84 -0.29 -4.64
N SER A 346 -44.26 -1.51 -4.95
CA SER A 346 -45.51 -2.07 -4.43
C SER A 346 -45.48 -3.59 -4.49
N ALA A 347 -44.78 -4.22 -3.55
CA ALA A 347 -45.03 -5.61 -3.14
C ALA A 347 -44.25 -5.94 -1.86
N LEU A 348 -44.81 -5.56 -0.70
CA LEU A 348 -44.71 -6.29 0.57
C LEU A 348 -45.50 -5.53 1.64
N SER A 349 -46.81 -5.76 1.65
CA SER A 349 -47.65 -5.55 2.82
C SER A 349 -48.75 -6.60 2.81
N VAL A 350 -48.65 -7.55 3.73
CA VAL A 350 -49.77 -8.34 4.22
C VAL A 350 -49.78 -8.17 5.74
N HIS A 351 -50.85 -7.55 6.23
CA HIS A 351 -51.23 -7.43 7.63
C HIS A 351 -51.67 -8.78 8.21
N ALA A 352 -51.39 -9.02 9.49
CA ALA A 352 -52.44 -9.20 10.49
C ALA A 352 -51.87 -9.07 11.91
N ALA A 353 -52.58 -8.28 12.72
CA ALA A 353 -52.24 -7.87 14.07
C ALA A 353 -53.00 -8.67 15.15
N ARG A 354 -52.43 -8.71 16.37
CA ARG A 354 -53.03 -8.54 17.73
C ARG A 354 -52.39 -9.48 18.79
N PRO A 355 -52.49 -9.18 20.11
CA PRO A 355 -52.40 -7.91 20.85
C PRO A 355 -51.44 -8.06 22.07
N PRO A 356 -51.32 -7.07 23.02
CA PRO A 356 -50.23 -7.05 23.99
C PRO A 356 -50.56 -7.80 25.29
N ALA A 357 -49.54 -8.37 25.92
CA ALA A 357 -49.59 -8.80 27.32
C ALA A 357 -48.56 -8.00 28.13
N VAL A 358 -49.08 -7.21 29.06
CA VAL A 358 -48.39 -6.62 30.21
C VAL A 358 -48.43 -7.66 31.33
N LEU A 359 -47.31 -7.92 32.03
CA LEU A 359 -47.33 -8.08 33.49
C LEU A 359 -45.94 -8.02 34.15
N HIS A 360 -45.98 -7.61 35.41
CA HIS A 360 -44.96 -7.09 36.32
C HIS A 360 -43.84 -8.03 36.81
N VAL A 361 -42.70 -7.39 37.12
CA VAL A 361 -41.88 -7.43 38.37
C VAL A 361 -41.99 -8.65 39.29
N GLY A 362 -40.84 -9.23 39.63
CA GLY A 362 -40.63 -10.00 40.86
C GLY A 362 -39.15 -10.18 41.18
N ALA A 363 -38.64 -9.38 42.10
CA ALA A 363 -37.36 -9.61 42.76
C ALA A 363 -37.46 -10.78 43.73
N ARG A 364 -36.41 -11.61 43.79
CA ARG A 364 -35.79 -12.12 45.01
C ARG A 364 -34.36 -12.53 44.71
#